data_AF-A0A7X7UTV6-F1
#
_entry.id   AF-A0A7X7UTV6-F1
#
_cell.length_a   1.000
_cell.length_b   1.000
_cell.length_c   1.000
_cell.angle_alpha   90.00
_cell.angle_beta   90.00
_cell.angle_gamma   90.00
#
_symmetry.space_group_name_H-M   'P 1'
#
loop_
_entity.id
_entity.type
_entity.pdbx_description
1 polymer ?
#
loop_
_entity_poly.entity_id
_entity_poly.type
_entity_poly.pdbx_seq_one_letter_code
_entity_poly.pdbx_strand_id
1 'polypeptide(L)'
;MNIQWTSWAGKYFSNLNINQKCGPPEWMKNLYESQHMGVWPTDKGGIVLLNNDGLIELLIEDEHLNSITPTIITQPEGIAKYGVCESVPFEQWFEFVLPNENEVVSYLEIDVNAKGEDILSKMGLSATTPMVIKDPNGTYFYFCGNFGGNPVQMWTAKIAGGKWVNRFLYQFNAKNRTIFFHNYYAPLINTILNDYYALKNES
;
A
#
# COMPACT_ATOMS: atom_id res chain seq x y z
N MET A 1 -3.37 18.86 8.40
CA MET A 1 -3.47 17.69 7.51
C MET A 1 -4.93 17.54 7.10
N ASN A 2 -5.25 17.83 5.84
CA ASN A 2 -6.61 17.78 5.31
C ASN A 2 -6.78 16.56 4.38
N ILE A 3 -6.74 15.35 4.94
CA ILE A 3 -6.91 14.08 4.20
C ILE A 3 -8.19 13.44 4.73
N GLN A 4 -8.98 12.80 3.85
CA GLN A 4 -10.19 12.09 4.25
C GLN A 4 -9.98 10.57 4.08
N TRP A 5 -10.13 9.83 5.17
CA TRP A 5 -10.08 8.37 5.17
C TRP A 5 -11.45 7.79 4.85
N THR A 6 -11.49 6.78 3.99
CA THR A 6 -12.72 6.00 3.73
C THR A 6 -12.95 4.91 4.79
N SER A 7 -12.00 4.74 5.72
CA SER A 7 -11.90 3.63 6.68
C SER A 7 -11.67 2.25 6.03
N TRP A 8 -11.45 2.18 4.71
CA TRP A 8 -11.08 0.95 4.01
C TRP A 8 -9.58 0.82 3.83
N ALA A 9 -9.08 -0.39 4.08
CA ALA A 9 -7.71 -0.81 3.79
C ALA A 9 -7.72 -2.09 2.94
N GLY A 10 -6.68 -2.25 2.13
CA GLY A 10 -6.50 -3.40 1.26
C GLY A 10 -5.17 -4.12 1.52
N LYS A 11 -5.17 -5.43 1.29
CA LYS A 11 -3.96 -6.25 1.32
C LYS A 11 -3.99 -7.30 0.22
N TYR A 12 -2.95 -7.26 -0.62
CA TYR A 12 -2.66 -8.32 -1.58
C TYR A 12 -2.17 -9.60 -0.89
N PHE A 13 -2.69 -10.73 -1.36
CA PHE A 13 -2.22 -12.07 -1.05
C PHE A 13 -2.01 -12.85 -2.35
N SER A 14 -0.81 -13.40 -2.53
CA SER A 14 -0.53 -14.31 -3.67
C SER A 14 -1.35 -15.59 -3.62
N ASN A 15 -1.89 -15.93 -2.44
CA ASN A 15 -2.79 -17.06 -2.23
C ASN A 15 -3.59 -16.84 -0.94
N LEU A 16 -4.89 -17.10 -0.98
CA LEU A 16 -5.82 -16.89 0.13
C LEU A 16 -5.92 -18.12 1.07
N ASN A 17 -5.12 -19.17 0.88
CA ASN A 17 -5.05 -20.30 1.79
C ASN A 17 -4.48 -19.89 3.17
N ILE A 18 -5.31 -19.98 4.20
CA ILE A 18 -4.95 -19.64 5.58
C ILE A 18 -3.83 -20.52 6.18
N ASN A 19 -3.57 -21.69 5.58
CA ASN A 19 -2.51 -22.61 6.03
C ASN A 19 -1.15 -22.30 5.41
N GLN A 20 -1.08 -21.38 4.43
CA GLN A 20 0.18 -20.96 3.85
C GLN A 20 0.90 -19.92 4.71
N LYS A 21 2.23 -19.98 4.72
CA LYS A 21 3.08 -19.09 5.53
C LYS A 21 2.83 -17.59 5.30
N CYS A 22 2.45 -17.21 4.09
CA CYS A 22 2.15 -15.82 3.70
C CYS A 22 0.66 -15.61 3.41
N GLY A 23 -0.18 -16.56 3.84
CA GLY A 23 -1.62 -16.50 3.66
C GLY A 23 -2.29 -15.57 4.67
N PRO A 24 -3.60 -15.33 4.47
CA PRO A 24 -4.40 -14.53 5.38
C PRO A 24 -4.58 -15.26 6.72
N PRO A 25 -4.67 -14.53 7.84
CA PRO A 25 -5.01 -15.12 9.13
C PRO A 25 -6.45 -15.66 9.14
N GLU A 26 -6.69 -16.72 9.92
CA GLU A 26 -7.98 -17.42 9.99
C GLU A 26 -9.17 -16.51 10.33
N TRP A 27 -8.96 -15.44 11.11
CA TRP A 27 -10.03 -14.50 11.46
C TRP A 27 -10.63 -13.80 10.24
N MET A 28 -9.86 -13.58 9.16
CA MET A 28 -10.39 -12.98 7.92
C MET A 28 -11.37 -13.93 7.24
N LYS A 29 -11.01 -15.22 7.17
CA LYS A 29 -11.90 -16.27 6.66
C LYS A 29 -13.21 -16.31 7.46
N ASN A 30 -13.10 -16.41 8.78
CA ASN A 30 -14.27 -16.50 9.64
C ASN A 30 -15.17 -15.26 9.51
N LEU A 31 -14.57 -14.06 9.44
CA LEU A 31 -15.30 -12.82 9.23
C LEU A 31 -16.05 -12.82 7.90
N TYR A 32 -15.39 -13.20 6.80
CA TYR A 32 -16.01 -13.24 5.47
C TYR A 32 -17.15 -14.25 5.39
N GLU A 33 -16.93 -15.47 5.85
CA GLU A 33 -17.95 -16.53 5.82
C GLU A 33 -19.18 -16.14 6.65
N SER A 34 -18.99 -15.42 7.77
CA SER A 34 -20.09 -14.91 8.59
C SER A 34 -20.91 -13.78 7.95
N GLN A 35 -20.30 -12.99 7.05
CA GLN A 35 -20.97 -11.84 6.40
C GLN A 35 -21.62 -12.22 5.08
N HIS A 36 -21.02 -13.14 4.33
CA HIS A 36 -21.41 -13.43 2.95
C HIS A 36 -22.12 -14.77 2.76
N MET A 37 -22.20 -15.61 3.80
CA MET A 37 -22.67 -17.01 3.71
C MET A 37 -21.95 -17.84 2.63
N GLY A 38 -20.80 -17.34 2.14
CA GLY A 38 -20.01 -17.92 1.07
C GLY A 38 -18.86 -18.78 1.59
N VAL A 39 -18.14 -19.42 0.67
CA VAL A 39 -16.94 -20.21 0.97
C VAL A 39 -15.70 -19.36 0.68
N TRP A 40 -14.76 -19.33 1.61
CA TRP A 40 -13.50 -18.63 1.40
C TRP A 40 -12.66 -19.29 0.30
N PRO A 41 -12.17 -18.53 -0.71
CA PRO A 41 -11.51 -19.08 -1.90
C PRO A 41 -10.05 -19.48 -1.62
N THR A 42 -9.82 -20.62 -0.97
CA THR A 42 -8.48 -21.03 -0.51
C THR A 42 -7.47 -21.38 -1.62
N ASP A 43 -7.89 -21.53 -2.87
CA ASP A 43 -7.06 -21.95 -4.00
C ASP A 43 -6.66 -20.81 -4.95
N LYS A 44 -7.16 -19.60 -4.71
CA LYS A 44 -6.90 -18.39 -5.49
C LYS A 44 -6.04 -17.39 -4.74
N GLY A 45 -5.34 -16.51 -5.45
CA GLY A 45 -4.87 -15.27 -4.85
C GLY A 45 -5.96 -14.19 -4.88
N GLY A 46 -5.66 -13.04 -4.30
CA GLY A 46 -6.58 -11.91 -4.34
C GLY A 46 -6.20 -10.76 -3.44
N ILE A 47 -7.10 -9.79 -3.34
CA ILE A 47 -6.98 -8.64 -2.45
C ILE A 47 -8.12 -8.70 -1.44
N VAL A 48 -7.75 -8.69 -0.16
CA VAL A 48 -8.69 -8.59 0.95
C VAL A 48 -8.90 -7.12 1.27
N LEU A 49 -10.15 -6.67 1.29
CA LEU A 49 -10.57 -5.33 1.68
C LEU A 49 -11.20 -5.38 3.06
N LEU A 50 -10.80 -4.49 3.96
CA LEU A 50 -11.28 -4.42 5.34
C LEU A 50 -11.69 -3.01 5.69
N ASN A 51 -12.81 -2.89 6.39
CA ASN A 51 -13.27 -1.64 6.97
C ASN A 51 -13.09 -1.64 8.49
N ASN A 52 -12.87 -0.46 9.07
CA ASN A 52 -12.79 -0.27 10.53
C ASN A 52 -14.06 -0.71 11.29
N ASP A 53 -15.22 -0.72 10.64
CA ASP A 53 -16.49 -1.20 11.19
C ASP A 53 -16.61 -2.74 11.16
N GLY A 54 -15.53 -3.44 10.80
CA GLY A 54 -15.47 -4.89 10.76
C GLY A 54 -16.07 -5.50 9.49
N LEU A 55 -16.26 -4.72 8.43
CA LEU A 55 -16.67 -5.25 7.12
C LEU A 55 -15.48 -5.85 6.38
N ILE A 56 -15.75 -6.90 5.60
CA ILE A 56 -14.74 -7.56 4.76
C ILE A 56 -15.29 -7.85 3.37
N GLU A 57 -14.48 -7.62 2.35
CA GLU A 57 -14.79 -7.92 0.96
C GLU A 57 -13.57 -8.47 0.22
N LEU A 58 -13.78 -9.22 -0.87
CA LEU A 58 -12.71 -9.87 -1.64
C LEU A 58 -12.71 -9.49 -3.12
N LEU A 59 -11.53 -9.14 -3.63
CA LEU A 59 -11.25 -9.15 -5.07
C LEU A 59 -10.45 -10.42 -5.39
N ILE A 60 -11.05 -11.36 -6.12
CA ILE A 60 -10.50 -12.70 -6.34
C ILE A 60 -9.83 -12.75 -7.72
N GLU A 61 -8.67 -13.40 -7.80
CA GLU A 61 -7.95 -13.69 -9.05
C GLU A 61 -8.84 -14.44 -10.05
N ASP A 62 -8.78 -14.05 -11.33
CA ASP A 62 -9.61 -14.54 -12.44
C ASP A 62 -11.13 -14.27 -12.34
N GLU A 63 -11.60 -13.70 -11.23
CA GLU A 63 -13.02 -13.36 -11.06
C GLU A 63 -13.27 -11.84 -11.09
N HIS A 64 -12.47 -11.08 -10.33
CA HIS A 64 -12.64 -9.64 -10.13
C HIS A 64 -11.46 -8.82 -10.68
N LEU A 65 -10.31 -9.46 -10.95
CA LEU A 65 -9.03 -8.83 -11.29
C LEU A 65 -8.57 -9.26 -12.68
N ASN A 66 -8.10 -8.31 -13.51
CA ASN A 66 -7.34 -8.63 -14.73
C ASN A 66 -5.86 -8.91 -14.39
N SER A 67 -5.34 -8.24 -13.37
CA SER A 67 -4.03 -8.49 -12.78
C SER A 67 -4.12 -8.48 -11.26
N ILE A 68 -3.48 -9.46 -10.63
CA ILE A 68 -3.62 -9.68 -9.19
C ILE A 68 -2.80 -8.70 -8.34
N THR A 69 -1.73 -8.13 -8.88
CA THR A 69 -0.76 -7.36 -8.10
C THR A 69 -1.06 -5.85 -8.23
N PRO A 70 -1.41 -5.16 -7.12
CA PRO A 70 -1.56 -3.71 -7.14
C PRO A 70 -0.26 -3.03 -7.57
N THR A 71 -0.37 -1.92 -8.29
CA THR A 71 0.79 -1.22 -8.85
C THR A 71 0.76 0.23 -8.44
N ILE A 72 1.86 0.76 -7.92
CA ILE A 72 2.02 2.19 -7.72
C ILE A 72 2.33 2.82 -9.07
N ILE A 73 1.57 3.85 -9.43
CA ILE A 73 1.73 4.67 -10.64
C ILE A 73 2.10 6.10 -10.20
N THR A 74 3.27 6.57 -10.63
CA THR A 74 3.77 7.91 -10.30
C THR A 74 3.39 8.91 -11.38
N GLN A 75 2.94 10.10 -10.98
CA GLN A 75 2.71 11.19 -11.92
C GLN A 75 4.03 11.71 -12.51
N PRO A 76 4.04 12.26 -13.75
CA PRO A 76 5.24 12.81 -14.38
C PRO A 76 5.99 13.84 -13.53
N GLU A 77 5.26 14.70 -12.83
CA GLU A 77 5.81 15.70 -11.91
C GLU A 77 6.53 15.03 -10.74
N GLY A 78 5.96 13.96 -10.20
CA GLY A 78 6.56 13.15 -9.14
C GLY A 78 7.83 12.41 -9.60
N ILE A 79 7.82 11.86 -10.81
CA ILE A 79 9.01 11.22 -11.41
C ILE A 79 10.13 12.25 -11.55
N ALA A 80 9.82 13.41 -12.13
CA ALA A 80 10.81 14.47 -12.34
C ALA A 80 11.37 15.02 -11.03
N LYS A 81 10.53 15.20 -10.01
CA LYS A 81 10.95 15.76 -8.71
C LYS A 81 11.71 14.75 -7.86
N TYR A 82 11.23 13.51 -7.77
CA TYR A 82 11.72 12.53 -6.79
C TYR A 82 12.63 11.45 -7.37
N GLY A 83 12.78 11.39 -8.69
CA GLY A 83 13.62 10.37 -9.36
C GLY A 83 13.11 8.94 -9.13
N VAL A 84 11.82 8.78 -8.83
CA VAL A 84 11.18 7.48 -8.66
C VAL A 84 10.79 6.89 -10.02
N CYS A 85 10.62 5.57 -10.09
CA CYS A 85 10.08 4.93 -11.28
C CYS A 85 8.62 5.28 -11.54
N GLU A 86 8.21 5.22 -12.81
CA GLU A 86 6.82 5.45 -13.24
C GLU A 86 5.84 4.42 -12.66
N SER A 87 6.26 3.15 -12.60
CA SER A 87 5.43 2.03 -12.17
C SER A 87 6.21 1.06 -11.29
N VAL A 88 5.61 0.58 -10.21
CA VAL A 88 6.18 -0.48 -9.37
C VAL A 88 5.13 -1.33 -8.65
N PRO A 89 5.25 -2.68 -8.65
CA PRO A 89 4.35 -3.53 -7.89
C PRO A 89 4.40 -3.25 -6.38
N PHE A 90 3.23 -3.26 -5.74
CA PHE A 90 3.08 -2.98 -4.31
C PHE A 90 2.25 -4.07 -3.61
N GLU A 91 2.95 -4.92 -2.86
CA GLU A 91 2.38 -6.10 -2.21
C GLU A 91 2.02 -5.87 -0.74
N GLN A 92 2.15 -4.64 -0.22
CA GLN A 92 1.95 -4.34 1.20
C GLN A 92 0.51 -3.87 1.49
N TRP A 93 0.22 -3.59 2.75
CA TRP A 93 -1.04 -2.95 3.15
C TRP A 93 -1.14 -1.56 2.54
N PHE A 94 -2.33 -1.19 2.07
CA PHE A 94 -2.65 0.14 1.55
C PHE A 94 -4.01 0.61 2.05
N GLU A 95 -4.28 1.90 1.92
CA GLU A 95 -5.51 2.55 2.40
C GLU A 95 -6.22 3.26 1.25
N PHE A 96 -7.55 3.28 1.32
CA PHE A 96 -8.36 4.11 0.45
C PHE A 96 -8.58 5.46 1.10
N VAL A 97 -8.05 6.51 0.47
CA VAL A 97 -8.13 7.88 0.99
C VAL A 97 -8.50 8.85 -0.13
N LEU A 98 -9.09 9.98 0.25
CA LEU A 98 -9.31 11.10 -0.64
C LEU A 98 -8.28 12.19 -0.30
N PRO A 99 -7.55 12.72 -1.30
CA PRO A 99 -6.48 13.68 -1.07
C PRO A 99 -7.01 15.09 -0.79
N ASN A 100 -8.30 15.35 -1.00
CA ASN A 100 -8.89 16.69 -0.96
C ASN A 100 -8.08 17.67 -1.80
N GLU A 101 -7.56 18.74 -1.20
CA GLU A 101 -6.79 19.80 -1.88
C GLU A 101 -5.29 19.52 -1.96
N ASN A 102 -4.83 18.37 -1.44
CA ASN A 102 -3.41 18.03 -1.44
C ASN A 102 -2.92 17.53 -2.80
N GLU A 103 -1.62 17.67 -3.04
CA GLU A 103 -0.95 17.12 -4.21
C GLU A 103 -0.76 15.61 -4.04
N VAL A 104 -1.02 14.83 -5.09
CA VAL A 104 -0.78 13.39 -5.09
C VAL A 104 0.45 13.10 -5.92
N VAL A 105 1.52 12.58 -5.30
CA VAL A 105 2.75 12.23 -6.02
C VAL A 105 2.58 10.94 -6.83
N SER A 106 1.81 10.00 -6.28
CA SER A 106 1.59 8.68 -6.86
C SER A 106 0.26 8.10 -6.41
N TYR A 107 -0.31 7.24 -7.24
CA TYR A 107 -1.50 6.45 -6.96
C TYR A 107 -1.16 4.97 -6.84
N LEU A 108 -2.02 4.20 -6.20
CA LEU A 108 -2.12 2.75 -6.37
C LEU A 108 -3.23 2.49 -7.36
N GLU A 109 -2.96 1.59 -8.29
CA GLU A 109 -3.94 1.05 -9.20
C GLU A 109 -4.17 -0.42 -8.90
N ILE A 110 -5.44 -0.79 -8.78
CA ILE A 110 -5.92 -2.16 -8.72
C ILE A 110 -6.58 -2.47 -10.06
N ASP A 111 -5.97 -3.36 -10.85
CA ASP A 111 -6.46 -3.69 -12.20
C ASP A 111 -7.67 -4.64 -12.12
N VAL A 112 -8.84 -4.06 -11.88
CA VAL A 112 -10.13 -4.76 -11.78
C VAL A 112 -10.81 -4.91 -13.15
N ASN A 113 -11.58 -5.99 -13.29
CA ASN A 113 -12.55 -6.12 -14.38
C ASN A 113 -13.90 -5.48 -14.00
N ALA A 114 -14.90 -5.56 -14.87
CA ALA A 114 -16.22 -4.98 -14.63
C ALA A 114 -16.91 -5.48 -13.34
N LYS A 115 -16.67 -6.72 -12.91
CA LYS A 115 -17.21 -7.25 -11.64
C LYS A 115 -16.48 -6.67 -10.44
N GLY A 116 -15.15 -6.54 -10.50
CA GLY A 116 -14.37 -5.91 -9.45
C GLY A 116 -14.72 -4.43 -9.28
N GLU A 117 -14.94 -3.71 -10.39
CA GLU A 117 -15.41 -2.32 -10.37
C GLU A 117 -16.80 -2.20 -9.72
N ASP A 118 -17.72 -3.12 -10.02
CA ASP A 118 -19.05 -3.16 -9.37
C ASP A 118 -18.94 -3.39 -7.86
N ILE A 119 -18.04 -4.26 -7.40
CA ILE A 119 -17.77 -4.47 -5.96
C ILE A 119 -17.26 -3.18 -5.31
N LEU A 120 -16.21 -2.57 -5.88
CA LEU A 120 -15.61 -1.36 -5.33
C LEU A 120 -16.62 -0.20 -5.27
N SER A 121 -17.39 -0.01 -6.34
CA SER A 121 -18.38 1.07 -6.42
C SER A 121 -19.49 0.96 -5.38
N LYS A 122 -19.97 -0.25 -5.06
CA LYS A 122 -20.95 -0.49 -3.99
C LYS A 122 -20.43 -0.12 -2.61
N MET A 123 -19.11 -0.17 -2.42
CA MET A 123 -18.44 0.23 -1.19
C MET A 123 -18.08 1.73 -1.17
N GLY A 124 -18.34 2.45 -2.28
CA GLY A 124 -17.93 3.84 -2.47
C GLY A 124 -16.43 3.99 -2.75
N LEU A 125 -15.77 2.94 -3.24
CA LEU A 125 -14.34 2.92 -3.55
C LEU A 125 -14.11 3.00 -5.07
N SER A 126 -12.91 3.46 -5.44
CA SER A 126 -12.40 3.43 -6.81
C SER A 126 -11.26 2.42 -6.92
N ALA A 127 -11.03 1.86 -8.11
CA ALA A 127 -9.87 1.04 -8.44
C ALA A 127 -8.52 1.77 -8.26
N THR A 128 -8.55 3.10 -8.12
CA THR A 128 -7.37 3.93 -7.86
C THR A 128 -7.48 4.66 -6.52
N THR A 129 -6.39 4.69 -5.75
CA THR A 129 -6.29 5.46 -4.50
C THR A 129 -4.92 6.16 -4.40
N PRO A 130 -4.79 7.35 -3.79
CA PRO A 130 -3.48 7.95 -3.55
C PRO A 130 -2.55 7.02 -2.74
N MET A 131 -1.25 7.08 -3.01
CA MET A 131 -0.22 6.36 -2.24
C MET A 131 0.75 7.29 -1.53
N VAL A 132 1.04 8.43 -2.13
CA VAL A 132 1.88 9.46 -1.54
C VAL A 132 1.18 10.79 -1.76
N ILE A 133 0.74 11.40 -0.67
CA ILE A 133 0.09 12.70 -0.64
C ILE A 133 1.07 13.70 -0.05
N LYS A 134 1.14 14.88 -0.64
CA LYS A 134 1.98 15.99 -0.21
C LYS A 134 1.09 17.21 0.02
N ASP A 135 1.29 17.88 1.15
CA ASP A 135 0.73 19.20 1.40
C ASP A 135 1.15 20.20 0.31
N PRO A 136 0.26 21.06 -0.21
CA PRO A 136 0.63 22.05 -1.24
C PRO A 136 1.80 22.96 -0.83
N ASN A 137 1.94 23.25 0.47
CA ASN A 137 3.04 24.07 0.99
C ASN A 137 4.31 23.25 1.32
N GLY A 138 4.29 21.92 1.07
CA GLY A 138 5.41 21.02 1.34
C GLY A 138 5.63 20.69 2.82
N THR A 139 4.65 20.99 3.69
CA THR A 139 4.80 20.86 5.14
C THR A 139 4.79 19.40 5.62
N TYR A 140 4.04 18.53 4.95
CA TYR A 140 3.94 17.12 5.30
C TYR A 140 3.79 16.23 4.07
N PHE A 141 4.20 14.97 4.26
CA PHE A 141 3.91 13.85 3.38
C PHE A 141 3.10 12.82 4.14
N TYR A 142 2.09 12.25 3.48
CA TYR A 142 1.31 11.12 3.97
C TYR A 142 1.47 9.93 3.04
N PHE A 143 1.88 8.80 3.61
CA PHE A 143 2.08 7.54 2.89
C PHE A 143 0.87 6.63 3.16
N CYS A 144 0.06 6.38 2.16
CA CYS A 144 -1.24 5.70 2.27
C CYS A 144 -1.10 4.17 2.28
N GLY A 145 0.01 3.66 2.83
CA GLY A 145 0.32 2.25 2.87
C GLY A 145 1.60 1.94 3.64
N ASN A 146 1.84 0.66 3.88
CA ASN A 146 2.99 0.20 4.64
C ASN A 146 4.26 0.20 3.78
N PHE A 147 4.99 1.32 3.82
CA PHE A 147 6.28 1.50 3.15
C PHE A 147 7.46 0.93 3.94
N GLY A 148 7.24 0.58 5.21
CA GLY A 148 8.26 0.10 6.15
C GLY A 148 8.59 -1.39 6.04
N GLY A 149 7.88 -2.15 5.22
CA GLY A 149 8.10 -3.60 5.01
C GLY A 149 9.37 -3.97 4.22
N ASN A 150 10.31 -3.04 4.04
CA ASN A 150 11.49 -3.19 3.22
C ASN A 150 12.72 -3.65 4.01
N PRO A 151 13.67 -4.36 3.37
CA PRO A 151 14.91 -4.81 4.01
C PRO A 151 15.86 -3.63 4.22
N VAL A 152 15.66 -2.83 5.26
CA VAL A 152 16.68 -1.87 5.66
C VAL A 152 17.77 -2.65 6.39
N GLN A 153 18.80 -3.08 5.66
CA GLN A 153 20.08 -3.37 6.29
C GLN A 153 20.54 -2.08 6.96
N MET A 154 20.66 -2.18 8.28
CA MET A 154 20.83 -1.13 9.27
C MET A 154 22.25 -0.52 9.19
N TRP A 155 22.62 0.13 8.08
CA TRP A 155 23.93 0.78 7.95
C TRP A 155 23.98 2.14 8.66
N THR A 156 22.91 2.94 8.68
CA THR A 156 23.00 4.36 9.09
C THR A 156 22.37 4.72 10.44
N ALA A 157 21.93 3.75 11.24
CA ALA A 157 21.33 4.01 12.55
C ALA A 157 22.37 4.38 13.63
N LYS A 158 23.03 5.54 13.48
CA LYS A 158 23.56 6.32 14.61
C LYS A 158 22.42 7.12 15.26
N ILE A 159 21.35 6.45 15.66
CA ILE A 159 20.34 7.03 16.55
C ILE A 159 20.34 6.19 17.81
N ALA A 160 20.83 6.82 18.87
CA ALA A 160 21.05 6.23 20.17
C ALA A 160 19.71 5.94 20.87
N GLY A 161 19.61 4.73 21.44
CA GLY A 161 18.76 4.44 22.60
C GLY A 161 17.37 3.87 22.30
N GLY A 162 17.18 2.59 22.62
CA GLY A 162 15.84 2.02 22.86
C GLY A 162 15.64 0.61 22.31
N LYS A 163 15.78 -0.39 23.19
CA LYS A 163 15.59 -1.82 22.90
C LYS A 163 14.12 -2.16 22.61
N TRP A 164 13.67 -2.15 21.36
CA TRP A 164 12.38 -2.75 20.94
C TRP A 164 12.38 -3.37 19.53
N VAL A 165 13.54 -3.70 18.97
CA VAL A 165 13.65 -4.22 17.59
C VAL A 165 13.89 -5.72 17.63
N ASN A 166 12.84 -6.55 17.69
CA ASN A 166 13.02 -8.01 17.51
C ASN A 166 11.83 -8.85 17.02
N ARG A 167 10.80 -8.27 16.36
CA ARG A 167 9.73 -9.11 15.77
C ARG A 167 9.31 -8.79 14.32
N PHE A 168 9.74 -7.67 13.76
CA PHE A 168 9.34 -7.23 12.42
C PHE A 168 10.33 -7.60 11.29
N LEU A 169 11.33 -8.44 11.56
CA LEU A 169 12.46 -8.69 10.64
C LEU A 169 12.42 -10.02 9.88
N TYR A 170 11.27 -10.66 9.73
CA TYR A 170 11.18 -11.89 8.94
C TYR A 170 10.27 -11.73 7.72
N GLN A 171 10.89 -11.42 6.58
CA GLN A 171 10.64 -12.07 5.27
C GLN A 171 11.55 -11.46 4.17
N PHE A 172 12.70 -12.11 3.93
CA PHE A 172 13.55 -11.83 2.76
C PHE A 172 13.16 -12.72 1.57
N ASN A 173 13.35 -12.18 0.36
CA ASN A 173 13.10 -12.74 -0.99
C ASN A 173 11.67 -12.64 -1.57
N ALA A 174 11.22 -11.42 -1.87
CA ALA A 174 10.36 -11.21 -3.03
C ALA A 174 10.99 -10.13 -3.91
N LYS A 175 11.22 -10.45 -5.19
CA LYS A 175 11.82 -9.56 -6.20
C LYS A 175 11.16 -8.17 -6.20
N ASN A 176 9.84 -8.13 -6.03
CA ASN A 176 9.04 -6.90 -6.05
C ASN A 176 9.36 -5.96 -4.87
N ARG A 177 9.61 -6.47 -3.66
CA ARG A 177 10.01 -5.62 -2.52
C ARG A 177 11.35 -4.95 -2.73
N THR A 178 12.31 -5.66 -3.32
CA THR A 178 13.63 -5.10 -3.66
C THR A 178 13.48 -4.01 -4.73
N ILE A 179 12.67 -4.25 -5.76
CA ILE A 179 12.39 -3.25 -6.82
C ILE A 179 11.72 -2.02 -6.21
N PHE A 180 10.66 -2.20 -5.41
CA PHE A 180 9.99 -1.12 -4.68
C PHE A 180 10.96 -0.31 -3.82
N PHE A 181 11.81 -0.98 -3.04
CA PHE A 181 12.75 -0.29 -2.19
C PHE A 181 13.74 0.58 -2.98
N HIS A 182 14.40 0.01 -3.99
CA HIS A 182 15.47 0.69 -4.71
C HIS A 182 14.97 1.73 -5.71
N ASN A 183 13.88 1.43 -6.42
CA ASN A 183 13.43 2.26 -7.54
C ASN A 183 12.34 3.26 -7.14
N TYR A 184 11.75 3.11 -5.96
CA TYR A 184 10.67 3.97 -5.50
C TYR A 184 10.93 4.56 -4.11
N TYR A 185 11.00 3.72 -3.07
CA TYR A 185 11.08 4.19 -1.69
C TYR A 185 12.35 4.99 -1.37
N ALA A 186 13.53 4.44 -1.68
CA ALA A 186 14.80 5.09 -1.40
C ALA A 186 14.97 6.45 -2.12
N PRO A 187 14.76 6.57 -3.45
CA PRO A 187 14.87 7.86 -4.13
C PRO A 187 13.85 8.89 -3.61
N LEU A 188 12.62 8.47 -3.33
CA LEU A 188 11.58 9.33 -2.76
C LEU A 188 12.00 9.92 -1.41
N ILE A 189 12.34 9.06 -0.44
CA ILE A 189 12.70 9.50 0.91
C ILE A 189 13.98 10.32 0.90
N ASN A 190 15.00 9.93 0.12
CA ASN A 190 16.23 10.69 0.01
C ASN A 190 15.98 12.11 -0.48
N THR A 191 15.12 12.27 -1.50
CA THR A 191 14.77 13.59 -2.04
C THR A 191 14.00 14.42 -1.01
N ILE A 192 12.99 13.85 -0.35
CA ILE A 192 12.21 14.55 0.69
C ILE A 192 13.12 15.05 1.82
N LEU A 193 14.06 14.22 2.29
CA LEU A 193 14.98 14.60 3.35
C LEU A 193 15.99 15.66 2.89
N ASN A 194 16.52 15.54 1.67
CA ASN A 194 17.44 16.52 1.12
C ASN A 194 16.78 17.90 0.99
N ASP A 195 15.55 17.95 0.47
CA ASP A 195 14.75 19.18 0.38
C ASP A 195 14.55 19.80 1.77
N TYR A 196 14.19 18.98 2.77
CA TYR A 196 14.02 19.43 4.15
C TYR A 196 15.31 20.02 4.76
N TYR A 197 16.44 19.35 4.58
CA TYR A 197 17.73 19.85 5.09
C TYR A 197 18.21 21.10 4.38
N ALA A 198 17.95 21.24 3.08
CA ALA A 198 18.27 22.44 2.33
C ALA A 198 17.51 23.66 2.88
N LEU A 199 16.19 23.54 3.04
CA LEU A 199 15.35 24.60 3.62
C LEU A 199 15.81 25.02 5.03
N LYS A 200 16.18 24.05 5.86
CA LYS A 200 16.66 24.33 7.23
C LYS A 200 18.00 25.07 7.25
N ASN A 201 18.89 24.80 6.30
CA ASN A 201 20.20 25.46 6.26
C ASN A 201 20.13 26.89 5.69
N GLU A 202 19.02 27.26 5.04
CA GLU A 202 18.74 28.60 4.53
C GLU A 202 17.92 29.47 5.51
N SER A 203 17.44 28.89 6.63
CA SER A 203 16.65 29.53 7.69
C SER A 203 17.51 29.95 8.89
#